data_AF-A0A420Q0K4-F1
#
_entry.id   AF-A0A420Q0K4-F1
#
_cell.length_a   1.000
_cell.length_b   1.000
_cell.length_c   1.000
_cell.angle_alpha   90.00
_cell.angle_beta   90.00
_cell.angle_gamma   90.00
#
_symmetry.space_group_name_H-M   'P 1'
#
loop_
_entity.id
_entity.type
_entity.pdbx_description
1 polymer ?
#
loop_
_entity_poly.entity_id
_entity_poly.type
_entity_poly.pdbx_seq_one_letter_code
_entity_poly.pdbx_strand_id
1 'polypeptide(L)'
;MGLYRNARETGAEHSRATLVFLFIWLFFVFTTSFTFLIIAGIDSYEVAGGIVGLLTIIMFAFNGVLAGPGTMPSFWIFMYRVNPFTYFVEGFLGTAVAKASARCASNELLTFKPPNGSTCGDYMQDYISSADGFLVDAGSTTECQFCPISNTDNFLGVVNIFFENRWRDWGILWAFIVFNIVVATFLYWLARVPKNKKTKKE
;
A
#
# COMPACT_ATOMS: atom_id res chain seq x y z
N MET A 1 -3.67 -17.02 1.74
CA MET A 1 -2.94 -16.11 0.82
C MET A 1 -1.66 -16.83 0.40
N GLY A 2 -1.44 -17.09 -0.90
CA GLY A 2 -0.28 -17.87 -1.42
C GLY A 2 1.08 -17.16 -1.37
N LEU A 3 1.24 -16.22 -0.42
CA LEU A 3 2.39 -15.30 -0.30
C LEU A 3 3.71 -16.01 0.05
N TYR A 4 3.64 -17.26 0.52
CA TYR A 4 4.80 -18.09 0.80
C TYR A 4 5.65 -18.37 -0.46
N ARG A 5 5.06 -18.37 -1.65
CA ARG A 5 5.77 -18.65 -2.92
C ARG A 5 6.87 -17.62 -3.17
N ASN A 6 6.57 -16.33 -2.98
CA ASN A 6 7.51 -15.23 -3.16
C ASN A 6 8.56 -15.18 -2.04
N ALA A 7 8.18 -15.59 -0.82
CA ALA A 7 9.08 -15.58 0.31
C ALA A 7 10.13 -16.71 0.25
N ARG A 8 9.80 -17.85 -0.37
CA ARG A 8 10.72 -18.99 -0.60
C ARG A 8 11.88 -18.64 -1.51
N GLU A 9 11.67 -17.79 -2.53
CA GLU A 9 12.74 -17.29 -3.41
C GLU A 9 13.83 -16.55 -2.63
N THR A 10 13.44 -15.89 -1.52
CA THR A 10 14.33 -15.12 -0.65
C THR A 10 14.82 -15.87 0.60
N GLY A 11 14.35 -17.09 0.86
CA GLY A 11 14.64 -17.85 2.09
C GLY A 11 14.21 -17.15 3.40
N ALA A 12 13.24 -16.23 3.30
CA ALA A 12 12.82 -15.33 4.39
C ALA A 12 11.36 -15.58 4.83
N GLU A 13 10.82 -16.78 4.58
CA GLU A 13 9.42 -17.14 4.77
C GLU A 13 8.88 -16.80 6.15
N HIS A 14 9.60 -17.18 7.22
CA HIS A 14 9.14 -16.96 8.59
C HIS A 14 9.06 -15.47 8.91
N SER A 15 10.11 -14.71 8.63
CA SER A 15 10.16 -13.28 8.93
C SER A 15 9.08 -12.49 8.17
N ARG A 16 8.86 -12.80 6.90
CA ARG A 16 7.86 -12.14 6.05
C ARG A 16 6.44 -12.53 6.46
N ALA A 17 6.19 -13.80 6.77
CA ALA A 17 4.89 -14.26 7.26
C ALA A 17 4.53 -13.60 8.60
N THR A 18 5.47 -13.50 9.54
CA THR A 18 5.27 -12.79 10.80
C THR A 18 4.97 -11.31 10.58
N LEU A 19 5.71 -10.64 9.70
CA LEU A 19 5.46 -9.23 9.39
C LEU A 19 4.10 -9.00 8.73
N VAL A 20 3.72 -9.84 7.77
CA VAL A 20 2.39 -9.78 7.14
C VAL A 20 1.28 -9.97 8.17
N PHE A 21 1.44 -10.94 9.09
CA PHE A 21 0.52 -11.12 10.21
C PHE A 21 0.45 -9.87 11.10
N LEU A 22 1.59 -9.29 11.45
CA LEU A 22 1.66 -8.07 12.27
C LEU A 22 0.95 -6.90 11.59
N PHE A 23 1.09 -6.72 10.28
CA PHE A 23 0.35 -5.68 9.54
C PHE A 23 -1.16 -5.90 9.56
N ILE A 24 -1.62 -7.14 9.32
CA ILE A 24 -3.06 -7.47 9.37
C ILE A 24 -3.61 -7.19 10.77
N TRP A 25 -2.91 -7.63 11.81
CA TRP A 25 -3.30 -7.39 13.19
C TRP A 25 -3.33 -5.88 13.50
N LEU A 26 -2.31 -5.14 13.10
CA LEU A 26 -2.22 -3.70 13.30
C LEU A 26 -3.35 -2.95 12.58
N PHE A 27 -3.75 -3.41 11.38
CA PHE A 27 -4.88 -2.86 10.66
C PHE A 27 -6.19 -3.02 11.42
N PHE A 28 -6.46 -4.19 12.01
CA PHE A 28 -7.64 -4.39 12.86
C PHE A 28 -7.63 -3.51 14.12
N VAL A 29 -6.47 -3.34 14.75
CA VAL A 29 -6.31 -2.42 15.89
C VAL A 29 -6.57 -0.97 15.45
N PHE A 30 -6.03 -0.57 14.29
CA PHE A 30 -6.27 0.74 13.70
C PHE A 30 -7.76 0.98 13.43
N THR A 31 -8.45 0.09 12.71
CA THR A 31 -9.88 0.27 12.37
C THR A 31 -10.74 0.39 13.62
N THR A 32 -10.41 -0.37 14.67
CA THR A 32 -11.09 -0.31 15.97
C THR A 32 -10.85 1.04 16.65
N SER A 33 -9.58 1.48 16.76
CA SER A 33 -9.21 2.75 17.37
C SER A 33 -9.82 3.96 16.64
N PHE A 34 -9.87 3.90 15.30
CA PHE A 34 -10.44 4.93 14.46
C PHE A 34 -11.96 5.03 14.64
N THR A 35 -12.64 3.89 14.76
CA THR A 35 -14.08 3.86 15.06
C THR A 35 -14.38 4.50 16.42
N PHE A 36 -13.57 4.20 17.45
CA PHE A 36 -13.72 4.85 18.76
C PHE A 36 -13.48 6.36 18.71
N LEU A 37 -12.53 6.83 17.91
CA LEU A 37 -12.30 8.26 17.69
C LEU A 37 -13.54 8.97 17.13
N ILE A 38 -14.19 8.38 16.12
CA ILE A 38 -15.37 8.99 15.50
C ILE A 38 -16.58 8.98 16.44
N ILE A 39 -16.81 7.86 17.15
CA ILE A 39 -17.96 7.72 18.05
C ILE A 39 -17.79 8.59 19.31
N ALA A 40 -16.57 8.88 19.76
CA ALA A 40 -16.32 9.68 20.97
C ALA A 40 -16.98 11.07 20.95
N GLY A 41 -17.15 11.66 19.76
CA GLY A 41 -17.76 12.98 19.58
C GLY A 41 -19.18 12.98 18.98
N ILE A 42 -19.76 11.81 18.69
CA ILE A 42 -21.03 11.70 17.95
C ILE A 42 -22.04 10.85 18.75
N ASP A 43 -23.26 11.35 18.91
CA ASP A 43 -24.33 10.66 19.64
C ASP A 43 -25.16 9.68 18.78
N SER A 44 -25.15 9.83 17.45
CA SER A 44 -25.86 8.94 16.51
C SER A 44 -24.91 7.95 15.85
N TYR A 45 -25.26 6.67 15.94
CA TYR A 45 -24.50 5.59 15.30
C TYR A 45 -24.63 5.62 13.77
N GLU A 46 -25.78 6.06 13.24
CA GLU A 46 -26.01 6.20 11.81
C GLU A 46 -25.11 7.28 11.20
N VAL A 47 -25.02 8.43 11.85
CA VAL A 47 -24.15 9.54 11.41
C VAL A 47 -22.68 9.13 11.49
N ALA A 48 -22.27 8.49 12.59
CA ALA A 48 -20.91 7.99 12.75
C ALA A 48 -20.54 6.97 11.66
N GLY A 49 -21.44 6.03 11.34
CA GLY A 49 -21.25 5.04 10.28
C GLY A 49 -21.08 5.70 8.90
N GLY A 50 -21.90 6.70 8.58
CA GLY A 50 -21.78 7.46 7.33
C GLY A 50 -20.43 8.18 7.19
N ILE A 51 -19.95 8.80 8.28
CA ILE A 51 -18.65 9.48 8.31
C ILE A 51 -17.50 8.49 8.16
N VAL A 52 -17.51 7.36 8.89
CA VAL A 52 -16.49 6.31 8.75
C VAL A 52 -16.44 5.79 7.33
N GLY A 53 -17.60 5.54 6.72
CA GLY A 53 -17.70 5.10 5.32
C GLY A 53 -17.06 6.09 4.34
N LEU A 54 -17.43 7.38 4.45
CA LEU A 54 -16.88 8.44 3.60
C LEU A 54 -15.36 8.59 3.79
N LEU A 55 -14.87 8.61 5.03
CA LEU A 55 -13.44 8.71 5.32
C LEU A 55 -12.67 7.49 4.80
N THR A 56 -13.25 6.29 4.90
CA THR A 56 -12.63 5.06 4.37
C THR A 56 -12.50 5.11 2.85
N ILE A 57 -13.52 5.60 2.13
CA ILE A 57 -13.46 5.77 0.67
C ILE A 57 -12.35 6.74 0.29
N ILE A 58 -12.24 7.87 1.00
CA ILE A 58 -11.17 8.86 0.76
C ILE A 58 -9.80 8.23 1.05
N MET A 59 -9.63 7.50 2.15
CA MET A 59 -8.38 6.80 2.47
C MET A 59 -8.00 5.77 1.39
N PHE A 60 -8.95 5.04 0.81
CA PHE A 60 -8.66 4.14 -0.30
C PHE A 60 -8.30 4.86 -1.60
N ALA A 61 -8.96 5.99 -1.91
CA ALA A 61 -8.68 6.76 -3.11
C ALA A 61 -7.27 7.37 -3.10
N PHE A 62 -6.79 7.80 -1.94
CA PHE A 62 -5.52 8.53 -1.77
C PHE A 62 -4.41 7.68 -1.11
N ASN A 63 -4.43 6.35 -1.23
CA ASN A 63 -3.38 5.47 -0.66
C ASN A 63 -2.16 5.29 -1.57
N GLY A 64 -2.19 5.79 -2.82
CA GLY A 64 -1.08 5.69 -3.77
C GLY A 64 -1.18 4.56 -4.80
N VAL A 65 -2.06 3.58 -4.62
CA VAL A 65 -2.20 2.42 -5.53
C VAL A 65 -2.90 2.80 -6.83
N LEU A 66 -4.00 3.55 -6.74
CA LEU A 66 -4.79 3.96 -7.92
C LEU A 66 -4.14 5.13 -8.67
N ALA A 67 -3.53 6.05 -7.93
CA ALA A 67 -2.79 7.18 -8.45
C ALA A 67 -1.57 7.39 -7.56
N GLY A 68 -0.37 7.33 -8.16
CA GLY A 68 0.87 7.58 -7.44
C GLY A 68 1.03 9.04 -7.02
N PRO A 69 1.90 9.34 -6.06
CA PRO A 69 2.18 10.72 -5.62
C PRO A 69 2.67 11.64 -6.75
N GLY A 70 3.23 11.09 -7.83
CA GLY A 70 3.69 11.87 -8.99
C GLY A 70 2.58 12.39 -9.92
N THR A 71 1.38 11.81 -9.87
CA THR A 71 0.24 12.24 -10.72
C THR A 71 -0.76 13.14 -9.98
N MET A 72 -0.62 13.27 -8.66
CA MET A 72 -1.48 14.12 -7.84
C MET A 72 -1.03 15.59 -7.89
N PRO A 73 -1.95 16.56 -7.99
CA PRO A 73 -1.62 17.97 -7.82
C PRO A 73 -0.96 18.21 -6.47
N SER A 74 0.01 19.14 -6.39
CA SER A 74 0.84 19.35 -5.19
C SER A 74 0.04 19.62 -3.91
N PHE A 75 -1.16 20.19 -4.03
CA PHE A 75 -2.06 20.38 -2.90
C PHE A 75 -2.51 19.06 -2.25
N TRP A 76 -2.78 18.00 -3.02
CA TRP A 76 -3.31 16.73 -2.50
C TRP A 76 -2.25 15.78 -1.91
N ILE A 77 -0.96 16.13 -2.03
CA ILE A 77 0.14 15.33 -1.48
C ILE A 77 0.03 15.19 0.04
N PHE A 78 -0.50 16.20 0.74
CA PHE A 78 -0.67 16.08 2.20
C PHE A 78 -1.59 14.90 2.54
N MET A 79 -2.66 14.69 1.76
CA MET A 79 -3.65 13.64 2.00
C MET A 79 -2.99 12.26 1.93
N TYR A 80 -2.13 12.06 0.93
CA TYR A 80 -1.33 10.84 0.79
C TYR A 80 -0.42 10.59 2.02
N ARG A 81 0.20 11.64 2.56
CA ARG A 81 1.13 11.54 3.71
C ARG A 81 0.42 11.34 5.05
N VAL A 82 -0.76 11.92 5.25
CA VAL A 82 -1.53 11.75 6.51
C VAL A 82 -2.44 10.53 6.48
N ASN A 83 -2.48 9.80 5.38
CA ASN A 83 -3.33 8.63 5.21
C ASN A 83 -2.66 7.36 5.76
N PRO A 84 -3.22 6.72 6.80
CA PRO A 84 -2.68 5.48 7.34
C PRO A 84 -2.70 4.32 6.32
N PHE A 85 -3.62 4.35 5.34
CA PHE A 85 -3.71 3.29 4.33
C PHE A 85 -2.51 3.27 3.40
N THR A 86 -1.89 4.43 3.15
CA THR A 86 -0.64 4.52 2.39
C THR A 86 0.43 3.61 3.00
N TYR A 87 0.67 3.77 4.31
CA TYR A 87 1.69 3.01 5.05
C TYR A 87 1.30 1.54 5.22
N PHE A 88 0.00 1.24 5.41
CA PHE A 88 -0.46 -0.13 5.45
C PHE A 88 -0.22 -0.85 4.12
N VAL A 89 -0.62 -0.27 3.00
CA VAL A 89 -0.44 -0.91 1.69
C VAL A 89 1.03 -1.02 1.32
N GLU A 90 1.83 0.02 1.54
CA GLU A 90 3.28 -0.02 1.30
C GLU A 90 3.96 -1.14 2.10
N GLY A 91 3.74 -1.17 3.41
CA GLY A 91 4.32 -2.18 4.30
C GLY A 91 3.81 -3.59 4.05
N PHE A 92 2.50 -3.77 3.87
CA PHE A 92 1.87 -5.06 3.62
C PHE A 92 2.26 -5.63 2.26
N LEU A 93 2.03 -4.89 1.18
CA LEU A 93 2.27 -5.39 -0.19
C LEU A 93 3.77 -5.53 -0.46
N GLY A 94 4.58 -4.58 0.02
CA GLY A 94 6.03 -4.67 -0.04
C GLY A 94 6.54 -5.94 0.67
N THR A 95 6.09 -6.21 1.89
CA THR A 95 6.48 -7.43 2.60
C THR A 95 5.97 -8.70 1.92
N ALA A 96 4.77 -8.66 1.33
CA ALA A 96 4.12 -9.82 0.75
C ALA A 96 4.70 -10.26 -0.61
N VAL A 97 5.13 -9.30 -1.46
CA VAL A 97 5.41 -9.58 -2.88
C VAL A 97 6.82 -9.20 -3.33
N ALA A 98 7.54 -8.35 -2.60
CA ALA A 98 8.87 -7.88 -3.01
C ALA A 98 9.90 -9.00 -3.19
N LYS A 99 10.95 -8.69 -3.97
CA LYS A 99 12.13 -9.52 -4.22
C LYS A 99 11.83 -10.91 -4.78
N ALA A 100 10.85 -11.01 -5.66
CA ALA A 100 10.47 -12.26 -6.32
C ALA A 100 10.57 -12.12 -7.83
N SER A 101 11.00 -13.19 -8.52
CA SER A 101 10.98 -13.23 -9.97
C SER A 101 9.54 -13.18 -10.47
N ALA A 102 9.23 -12.19 -11.31
CA ALA A 102 7.96 -12.09 -11.99
C ALA A 102 8.04 -12.87 -13.31
N ARG A 103 6.99 -13.62 -13.63
CA ARG A 103 6.85 -14.29 -14.93
C ARG A 103 5.51 -13.92 -15.52
N CYS A 104 5.52 -13.31 -16.70
CA CYS A 104 4.30 -13.00 -17.44
C CYS A 104 3.56 -14.29 -17.82
N ALA A 105 2.24 -14.26 -17.70
CA ALA A 105 1.39 -15.27 -18.33
C ALA A 105 1.33 -15.05 -19.85
N SER A 106 0.88 -16.05 -20.61
CA SER A 106 0.84 -15.99 -22.08
C SER A 106 0.01 -14.82 -22.63
N ASN A 107 -0.97 -14.33 -21.86
CA ASN A 107 -1.82 -13.19 -22.20
C ASN A 107 -1.26 -11.82 -21.76
N GLU A 108 -0.16 -11.81 -21.01
CA GLU A 108 0.55 -10.59 -20.57
C GLU A 108 1.81 -10.33 -21.39
N LEU A 109 2.21 -11.30 -22.21
CA LEU A 109 3.30 -11.16 -23.16
C LEU A 109 2.90 -10.20 -24.28
N LEU A 110 3.75 -9.20 -24.51
CA LEU A 110 3.63 -8.29 -25.64
C LEU A 110 4.22 -8.96 -26.87
N THR A 111 3.36 -9.24 -27.85
CA THR A 111 3.73 -9.84 -29.12
C THR A 111 3.88 -8.80 -30.20
N PHE A 112 5.04 -8.73 -30.86
CA PHE A 112 5.27 -7.84 -31.99
C PHE A 112 6.32 -8.42 -32.95
N LYS A 113 6.45 -7.84 -34.15
CA LYS A 113 7.47 -8.25 -35.13
C LYS A 113 8.67 -7.30 -35.08
N PRO A 114 9.91 -7.82 -35.07
CA PRO A 114 11.09 -6.96 -35.10
C PRO A 114 11.22 -6.31 -36.49
N PRO A 115 11.55 -5.01 -36.58
CA PRO A 115 11.75 -4.34 -37.86
C PRO A 115 13.02 -4.82 -38.56
N ASN A 116 13.06 -4.71 -39.90
CA ASN A 116 14.25 -4.94 -40.72
C ASN A 116 14.89 -6.35 -40.64
N GLY A 117 14.16 -7.35 -40.16
CA GLY A 117 14.67 -8.72 -40.06
C GLY A 117 15.77 -8.91 -39.00
N SER A 118 15.90 -7.96 -38.05
CA SER A 118 16.78 -8.13 -36.89
C SER A 118 16.22 -9.17 -35.93
N THR A 119 17.05 -9.66 -35.01
CA THR A 119 16.56 -10.52 -33.92
C THR A 119 15.81 -9.67 -32.90
N CYS A 120 14.89 -10.29 -32.15
CA CYS A 120 14.20 -9.66 -31.03
C CYS A 120 15.17 -9.12 -29.98
N GLY A 121 16.26 -9.86 -29.73
CA GLY A 121 17.33 -9.46 -28.82
C GLY A 121 18.00 -8.16 -29.26
N ASP A 122 18.41 -8.07 -30.53
CA ASP A 122 19.08 -6.87 -31.06
C ASP A 122 18.17 -5.64 -31.02
N TYR A 123 16.89 -5.81 -31.38
CA TYR A 123 15.93 -4.71 -31.38
C TYR A 123 15.59 -4.20 -29.98
N MET A 124 15.48 -5.09 -29.00
CA MET A 124 15.08 -4.74 -27.64
C MET A 124 16.25 -4.48 -26.68
N GLN A 125 17.50 -4.66 -27.10
CA GLN A 125 18.67 -4.56 -26.22
C GLN A 125 18.71 -3.24 -25.45
N ASP A 126 18.58 -2.12 -26.16
CA ASP A 126 18.59 -0.78 -25.56
C ASP A 126 17.40 -0.56 -24.63
N TYR A 127 16.22 -1.08 -25.01
CA TYR A 127 15.02 -0.97 -24.19
C TYR A 127 15.12 -1.79 -22.90
N ILE A 128 15.54 -3.04 -22.98
CA ILE A 128 15.71 -3.92 -21.80
C ILE A 128 16.77 -3.34 -20.87
N SER A 129 17.84 -2.75 -21.41
CA SER A 129 18.88 -2.11 -20.60
C SER A 129 18.39 -0.90 -19.80
N SER A 130 17.32 -0.24 -20.24
CA SER A 130 16.81 1.00 -19.64
C SER A 130 15.50 0.83 -18.86
N ALA A 131 14.60 -0.06 -19.29
CA ALA A 131 13.26 -0.24 -18.75
C ALA A 131 13.06 -1.59 -18.02
N ASP A 132 14.09 -2.44 -17.98
CA ASP A 132 14.02 -3.82 -17.49
C ASP A 132 12.98 -4.67 -18.26
N GLY A 133 12.85 -5.93 -17.89
CA GLY A 133 12.01 -6.92 -18.57
C GLY A 133 12.84 -7.99 -19.26
N PHE A 134 12.17 -8.98 -19.85
CA PHE A 134 12.84 -10.09 -20.51
C PHE A 134 12.09 -10.55 -21.75
N LEU A 135 12.85 -11.09 -22.70
CA LEU A 135 12.32 -11.78 -23.87
C LEU A 135 12.18 -13.27 -23.57
N VAL A 136 11.09 -13.89 -24.03
CA VAL A 136 10.92 -15.34 -23.96
C VAL A 136 11.88 -16.02 -24.93
N ASP A 137 12.01 -15.46 -26.14
CA ASP A 137 12.95 -15.90 -27.17
C ASP A 137 13.63 -14.68 -27.82
N ALA A 138 14.92 -14.50 -27.53
CA ALA A 138 15.72 -13.43 -28.09
C ALA A 138 16.17 -13.69 -29.54
N GLY A 139 16.17 -14.95 -29.99
CA GLY A 139 16.66 -15.36 -31.31
C GLY A 139 15.61 -15.31 -32.41
N SER A 140 14.33 -15.13 -32.05
CA SER A 140 13.25 -15.02 -33.03
C SER A 140 13.41 -13.78 -33.92
N THR A 141 13.14 -13.94 -35.22
CA THR A 141 13.10 -12.84 -36.21
C THR A 141 11.69 -12.60 -36.75
N THR A 142 10.74 -13.46 -36.40
CA THR A 142 9.37 -13.45 -36.93
C THR A 142 8.34 -12.95 -35.92
N GLU A 143 8.56 -13.24 -34.64
CA GLU A 143 7.62 -12.93 -33.56
C GLU A 143 8.37 -12.80 -32.22
N CYS A 144 8.38 -11.61 -31.65
CA CYS A 144 8.97 -11.30 -30.35
C CYS A 144 7.92 -11.38 -29.27
N GLN A 145 8.24 -12.06 -28.16
CA GLN A 145 7.42 -12.10 -26.96
C GLN A 145 8.18 -11.43 -25.81
N PHE A 146 7.70 -10.28 -25.38
CA PHE A 146 8.34 -9.47 -24.36
C PHE A 146 7.48 -9.39 -23.08
N CYS A 147 8.14 -9.58 -21.94
CA CYS A 147 7.55 -9.37 -20.63
C CYS A 147 8.16 -8.10 -20.00
N PRO A 148 7.36 -7.05 -19.72
CA PRO A 148 7.88 -5.80 -19.15
C PRO A 148 8.31 -5.89 -17.69
N ILE A 149 8.03 -7.01 -16.99
CA ILE A 149 8.30 -7.16 -15.56
C ILE A 149 9.14 -8.43 -15.33
N SER A 150 10.41 -8.24 -15.01
CA SER A 150 11.34 -9.33 -14.63
C SER A 150 11.32 -9.61 -13.12
N ASN A 151 11.16 -8.56 -12.31
CA ASN A 151 11.16 -8.59 -10.85
C ASN A 151 9.96 -7.83 -10.28
N THR A 152 9.38 -8.34 -9.20
CA THR A 152 8.26 -7.70 -8.51
C THR A 152 8.63 -6.33 -7.93
N ASP A 153 9.90 -6.08 -7.61
CA ASP A 153 10.34 -4.78 -7.09
C ASP A 153 10.15 -3.64 -8.09
N ASN A 154 10.27 -3.89 -9.39
CA ASN A 154 10.04 -2.87 -10.41
C ASN A 154 8.57 -2.47 -10.48
N PHE A 155 7.68 -3.47 -10.41
CA PHE A 155 6.25 -3.23 -10.34
C PHE A 155 5.88 -2.45 -9.07
N LEU A 156 6.44 -2.83 -7.92
CA LEU A 156 6.23 -2.11 -6.66
C LEU A 156 6.76 -0.67 -6.72
N GLY A 157 7.88 -0.43 -7.40
CA GLY A 157 8.43 0.91 -7.63
C GLY A 157 7.47 1.84 -8.39
N VAL A 158 6.76 1.33 -9.39
CA VAL A 158 5.74 2.11 -10.14
C VAL A 158 4.64 2.64 -9.22
N VAL A 159 4.23 1.84 -8.24
CA VAL A 159 3.21 2.21 -7.25
C VAL A 159 3.80 2.82 -5.97
N ASN A 160 5.07 3.23 -5.99
CA ASN A 160 5.78 3.86 -4.87
C ASN A 160 5.85 2.97 -3.61
N ILE A 161 6.05 1.67 -3.78
CA ILE A 161 6.18 0.71 -2.69
C ILE A 161 7.60 0.18 -2.64
N PHE A 162 8.28 0.42 -1.51
CA PHE A 162 9.67 -0.01 -1.33
C PHE A 162 9.80 -0.96 -0.15
N PHE A 163 10.39 -2.13 -0.39
CA PHE A 163 10.57 -3.16 0.66
C PHE A 163 11.39 -2.68 1.87
N GLU A 164 12.24 -1.69 1.68
CA GLU A 164 13.08 -1.10 2.73
C GLU A 164 12.27 -0.34 3.78
N ASN A 165 11.12 0.22 3.38
CA ASN A 165 10.27 1.04 4.23
C ASN A 165 9.38 0.24 5.18
N ARG A 166 9.30 -1.09 5.03
CA ARG A 166 8.36 -1.95 5.79
C ARG A 166 8.37 -1.73 7.30
N TRP A 167 9.54 -1.54 7.92
CA TRP A 167 9.63 -1.32 9.37
C TRP A 167 9.27 0.12 9.79
N ARG A 168 9.58 1.09 8.93
CA ARG A 168 9.16 2.49 9.11
C ARG A 168 7.63 2.57 9.09
N ASP A 169 7.00 1.93 8.10
CA ASP A 169 5.55 1.98 7.91
C ASP A 169 4.82 1.29 9.06
N TRP A 170 5.36 0.18 9.56
CA TRP A 170 4.87 -0.48 10.77
C TRP A 170 4.90 0.44 11.99
N GLY A 171 5.97 1.22 12.17
CA GLY A 171 6.08 2.21 13.24
C GLY A 171 5.13 3.39 13.08
N ILE A 172 4.93 3.89 11.85
CA ILE A 172 4.03 5.00 11.56
C ILE A 172 2.57 4.62 11.86
N LEU A 173 2.15 3.41 11.48
CA LEU A 173 0.79 2.92 11.79
C LEU A 173 0.52 2.86 13.29
N TRP A 174 1.51 2.47 14.10
CA TRP A 174 1.41 2.54 15.55
C TRP A 174 1.20 3.98 16.06
N ALA A 175 1.90 4.96 15.48
CA ALA A 175 1.71 6.36 15.84
C ALA A 175 0.26 6.82 15.56
N PHE A 176 -0.34 6.39 14.46
CA PHE A 176 -1.77 6.67 14.16
C PHE A 176 -2.70 6.02 15.18
N ILE A 177 -2.44 4.78 15.61
CA ILE A 177 -3.25 4.10 16.64
C ILE A 177 -3.18 4.86 17.96
N VAL A 178 -1.97 5.22 18.41
CA VAL A 178 -1.78 5.96 19.66
C VAL A 178 -2.47 7.33 19.57
N PHE A 179 -2.32 8.03 18.44
CA PHE A 179 -3.01 9.29 18.19
C PHE A 179 -4.53 9.13 18.29
N ASN A 180 -5.11 8.12 17.63
CA ASN A 180 -6.55 7.84 17.69
C ASN A 180 -7.02 7.61 19.13
N ILE A 181 -6.28 6.82 19.91
CA ILE A 181 -6.64 6.53 21.32
C ILE A 181 -6.57 7.79 22.18
N VAL A 182 -5.51 8.59 22.04
CA VAL A 182 -5.32 9.82 22.82
C VAL A 182 -6.43 10.83 22.50
N VAL A 183 -6.72 11.04 21.22
CA VAL A 183 -7.75 12.00 20.79
C VAL A 183 -9.15 11.48 21.14
N ALA A 184 -9.43 10.19 20.97
CA ALA A 184 -10.70 9.59 21.39
C ALA A 184 -10.93 9.81 22.90
N THR A 185 -9.91 9.54 23.72
CA THR A 185 -9.97 9.75 25.17
C THR A 185 -10.18 11.21 25.53
N PHE A 186 -9.48 12.12 24.85
CA PHE A 186 -9.61 13.57 25.07
C PHE A 186 -10.99 14.10 24.66
N LEU A 187 -11.52 13.68 23.50
CA LEU A 187 -12.85 14.05 23.03
C LEU A 187 -13.94 13.49 23.95
N TYR A 188 -13.82 12.23 24.36
CA TYR A 188 -14.72 11.64 25.34
C TYR A 188 -14.71 12.42 26.65
N TRP A 189 -13.53 12.77 27.17
CA TRP A 189 -13.41 13.60 28.37
C TRP A 189 -14.09 14.97 28.19
N LEU A 190 -13.89 15.63 27.06
CA LEU A 190 -14.46 16.96 26.79
C LEU A 190 -15.99 16.92 26.63
N ALA A 191 -16.52 15.93 25.93
CA ALA A 191 -17.94 15.84 25.58
C ALA A 191 -18.81 15.17 26.66
N ARG A 192 -18.26 14.19 27.40
CA ARG A 192 -19.06 13.33 28.29
C ARG A 192 -18.78 13.51 29.78
N VAL A 193 -17.63 14.05 30.18
CA VAL A 193 -17.32 14.20 31.61
C VAL A 193 -17.99 15.46 32.15
N PRO A 194 -18.99 15.34 33.05
CA PRO A 194 -19.64 16.50 33.64
C PRO A 194 -18.61 17.29 34.45
N LYS A 195 -18.35 18.55 34.05
CA LYS A 195 -17.63 19.49 34.89
C LYS A 195 -18.54 19.86 36.04
N ASN A 196 -18.24 19.38 37.25
CA ASN A 196 -18.95 19.80 38.46
C ASN A 196 -18.95 21.33 38.53
N LYS A 197 -20.09 21.96 38.20
CA LYS A 197 -20.33 23.36 38.53
C LYS A 197 -20.30 23.44 40.04
N LYS A 198 -19.28 24.10 40.61
CA LYS A 198 -19.26 24.45 42.02
C LYS A 198 -20.49 25.32 42.28
N THR A 199 -21.56 24.73 42.79
CA THR A 199 -22.72 25.45 43.31
C THR A 199 -22.19 26.36 44.42
N LYS A 200 -22.24 27.68 44.23
CA LYS A 200 -22.06 28.64 45.32
C LYS A 200 -23.14 28.30 46.36
N LYS A 201 -22.72 27.88 47.56
CA LYS A 201 -23.60 27.90 48.73
C LYS A 201 -23.80 29.36 49.10
N GLU A 202 -25.05 29.81 49.07
CA GLU A 202 -25.52 31.02 49.77
C GLU A 202 -25.32 30.87 51.28
#